data_AF-Q8KWX1-F1
#
_entry.id   AF-Q8KWX1-F1
#
_cell.length_a   1.000
_cell.length_b   1.000
_cell.length_c   1.000
_cell.angle_alpha   90.00
_cell.angle_beta   90.00
_cell.angle_gamma   90.00
#
_symmetry.space_group_name_H-M   'P 1'
#
loop_
_entity.id
_entity.type
_entity.pdbx_description
1 polymer ?
#
loop_
_entity_poly.entity_id
_entity_poly.type
_entity_poly.pdbx_seq_one_letter_code
_entity_poly.pdbx_strand_id
1 'polypeptide(L)' 'MKMLDLYGYTSIAQSFDKICISIASPESIRAMSYGEIKDISTTNYRTFKVEKGGLFCPKIFGPVNDYECLCGG' A
#
# COMPACT_ATOMS: atom_id res chain seq x y z
N MET A 1 -21.31 -23.14 -28.13
CA MET A 1 -20.62 -23.80 -27.00
C MET A 1 -19.18 -24.10 -27.39
N LYS A 2 -18.26 -23.35 -26.80
CA LYS A 2 -16.79 -23.53 -26.66
C LYS A 2 -16.44 -22.38 -25.69
N MET A 3 -16.62 -22.49 -24.37
CA MET A 3 -15.90 -23.30 -23.39
C MET A 3 -14.45 -23.57 -23.82
N LEU A 4 -13.55 -22.63 -23.48
CA LEU A 4 -12.10 -22.78 -23.19
C LEU A 4 -11.28 -21.50 -23.47
N ASP A 5 -11.72 -20.34 -22.94
CA ASP A 5 -10.81 -19.19 -22.71
C ASP A 5 -10.67 -18.92 -21.20
N LEU A 6 -10.63 -19.99 -20.41
CA LEU A 6 -10.35 -19.98 -18.97
C LEU A 6 -8.86 -19.77 -18.62
N TYR A 7 -8.09 -19.11 -19.49
CA TYR A 7 -6.66 -18.83 -19.24
C TYR A 7 -6.21 -17.45 -19.73
N GLY A 8 -7.10 -16.45 -19.65
CA GLY A 8 -6.76 -15.05 -19.88
C GLY A 8 -6.15 -14.40 -18.65
N TYR A 9 -4.93 -14.80 -18.25
CA TYR A 9 -4.04 -13.93 -17.47
C TYR A 9 -3.61 -12.80 -18.42
N THR A 10 -4.55 -11.92 -18.77
CA THR A 10 -4.23 -10.66 -19.45
C THR A 10 -3.46 -9.85 -18.42
N SER A 11 -2.15 -9.97 -18.51
CA SER A 11 -1.16 -9.06 -17.97
C SER A 11 -1.72 -7.64 -17.93
N ILE A 12 -2.05 -7.16 -16.72
CA ILE A 12 -2.58 -5.81 -16.45
C ILE A 12 -1.49 -4.74 -16.69
N ALA A 13 -0.38 -5.10 -17.33
CA ALA A 13 0.65 -4.17 -17.75
C ALA A 13 0.16 -3.45 -19.02
N GLN A 14 -0.56 -2.34 -18.83
CA GLN A 14 -0.69 -1.36 -19.90
C GLN A 14 0.71 -0.93 -20.33
N SER A 15 1.07 -1.23 -21.58
CA SER A 15 2.36 -0.78 -22.14
C SER A 15 2.34 0.74 -22.28
N PHE A 16 3.33 1.42 -21.71
CA PHE A 16 3.51 2.86 -21.85
C PHE A 16 4.48 3.16 -22.99
N ASP A 17 4.23 4.24 -23.75
CA ASP A 17 5.07 4.64 -24.89
C ASP A 17 6.27 5.50 -24.43
N LYS A 18 6.12 6.25 -23.31
CA LYS A 18 7.10 7.23 -22.81
C LYS A 18 7.09 7.31 -21.29
N ILE A 19 8.26 7.60 -20.70
CA ILE A 19 8.45 7.90 -19.27
C ILE A 19 8.96 9.33 -19.14
N CYS A 20 8.44 10.09 -18.18
CA CYS A 20 8.88 11.45 -17.87
C CYS A 20 9.25 11.57 -16.38
N ILE A 21 10.21 12.44 -16.08
CA ILE A 21 10.65 12.74 -14.71
C ILE A 21 10.47 14.23 -14.48
N SER A 22 9.85 14.61 -13.37
CA SER A 22 9.62 15.99 -12.97
C SER A 22 9.70 16.13 -11.45
N ILE A 23 9.91 17.35 -10.97
CA ILE A 23 9.85 17.65 -9.53
C ILE A 23 8.39 17.60 -9.08
N ALA A 24 8.12 16.84 -8.02
CA ALA A 24 6.79 16.77 -7.43
C ALA A 24 6.48 18.02 -6.59
N SER A 25 5.28 18.57 -6.75
CA SER A 25 4.79 19.66 -5.90
C SER A 25 4.38 19.14 -4.51
N PRO A 26 4.32 20.00 -3.48
CA PRO A 26 3.82 19.60 -2.15
C PRO A 26 2.40 19.02 -2.20
N GLU A 27 1.56 19.54 -3.10
CA GLU A 27 0.19 19.05 -3.31
C GLU A 27 0.19 17.64 -3.92
N SER A 28 1.06 17.37 -4.89
CA SER A 28 1.22 16.05 -5.50
C SER A 28 1.67 15.01 -4.47
N ILE A 29 2.64 15.37 -3.61
CA ILE A 29 3.13 14.48 -2.55
C ILE A 29 2.00 14.15 -1.57
N ARG A 30 1.21 15.13 -1.15
CA ARG A 30 0.05 14.88 -0.26
C ARG A 30 -1.02 14.01 -0.93
N ALA A 31 -1.27 14.21 -2.22
CA ALA A 31 -2.22 13.40 -2.97
C ALA A 31 -1.77 11.94 -3.14
N MET A 32 -0.45 11.69 -3.19
CA MET A 32 0.12 10.33 -3.23
C MET A 32 0.16 9.66 -1.85
N SER A 33 0.03 10.42 -0.75
CA SER A 33 0.10 9.90 0.60
C SER A 33 -1.25 9.41 1.10
N TYR A 34 -1.27 8.25 1.74
CA TYR A 34 -2.47 7.68 2.37
C TYR A 34 -2.69 8.13 3.83
N GLY A 35 -1.74 8.88 4.39
CA GLY A 35 -1.79 9.40 5.75
C GLY A 35 -0.49 10.05 6.18
N GLU A 36 -0.48 10.58 7.41
CA GLU A 36 0.68 11.24 8.02
C GLU A 36 1.21 10.40 9.19
N ILE A 37 2.54 10.27 9.25
CA ILE A 37 3.25 9.61 10.35
C ILE A 37 3.55 10.67 11.42
N LYS A 38 3.11 10.41 12.65
CA LYS A 38 3.25 11.34 13.78
C LYS A 38 4.28 10.89 14.81
N ASP A 39 4.64 9.62 14.77
CA ASP A 39 5.57 9.00 15.70
C ASP A 39 6.64 8.20 14.94
N ILE A 40 7.87 8.21 15.46
CA ILE A 40 9.01 7.53 14.82
C ILE A 40 9.14 6.06 15.21
N SER A 41 8.25 5.52 16.05
CA SER A 41 8.25 4.11 16.42
C SER A 41 8.07 3.21 15.18
N THR A 42 8.88 2.16 15.11
CA THR A 42 8.84 1.17 14.02
C THR A 42 7.95 -0.01 14.41
N THR A 43 8.43 -0.84 15.33
CA THR A 43 7.73 -2.00 15.88
C THR A 43 8.25 -2.24 17.29
N ASN A 44 7.41 -2.77 18.16
CA ASN A 44 7.87 -3.22 19.46
C ASN A 44 8.85 -4.41 19.32
N TYR A 45 10.01 -4.34 19.95
CA TYR A 45 11.06 -5.35 19.84
C TYR A 45 10.69 -6.73 20.43
N ARG A 46 9.69 -6.81 21.33
CA ARG A 46 9.24 -8.09 21.93
C ARG A 46 8.01 -8.64 21.23
N THR A 47 7.01 -7.79 21.03
CA THR A 47 5.70 -8.25 20.55
C THR A 47 5.57 -8.19 19.04
N PHE A 48 6.51 -7.54 18.35
CA PHE A 48 6.45 -7.21 16.92
C PHE A 48 5.18 -6.46 16.51
N LYS A 49 4.44 -5.92 17.49
CA LYS A 49 3.25 -5.12 17.23
C LYS A 49 3.68 -3.75 16.70
N VAL A 50 3.01 -3.35 15.63
CA VAL A 50 3.10 -2.02 15.04
C VAL A 50 2.30 -1.03 15.88
N GLU A 51 2.86 0.16 16.07
CA GLU A 51 2.22 1.22 16.86
C GLU A 51 1.28 2.06 15.98
N LYS A 52 0.19 2.55 16.58
CA LYS A 52 -0.74 3.44 15.87
C LYS A 52 -0.08 4.81 15.66
N GLY A 53 0.10 5.20 14.40
CA GLY A 53 0.73 6.46 14.02
C GLY A 53 2.26 6.39 13.90
N GLY A 54 2.85 5.22 14.15
CA GLY A 54 4.25 4.92 13.89
C GLY A 54 4.56 4.73 12.40
N LEU A 55 5.83 4.47 12.08
CA LEU A 55 6.34 4.32 10.72
C LEU A 55 5.66 3.20 9.93
N PHE A 56 5.16 2.16 10.61
CA PHE A 56 4.47 1.01 10.00
C PHE A 56 2.99 0.93 10.39
N CYS A 57 2.35 2.09 10.57
CA CYS A 57 0.94 2.15 10.96
C CYS A 57 0.04 1.48 9.90
N PRO A 58 -0.74 0.44 10.26
CA PRO A 58 -1.55 -0.29 9.28
C PRO A 58 -2.74 0.54 8.74
N LYS A 59 -3.06 1.66 9.40
CA LYS A 59 -4.05 2.61 8.88
C LYS A 59 -3.54 3.33 7.61
N ILE A 60 -2.23 3.53 7.48
CA ILE A 60 -1.62 4.27 6.36
C ILE A 60 -1.25 3.30 5.24
N PHE A 61 -0.61 2.19 5.59
CA PHE A 61 -0.01 1.28 4.61
C PHE A 61 -0.86 0.03 4.31
N GLY A 62 -1.90 -0.25 5.10
CA GLY A 62 -2.75 -1.43 4.95
C GLY A 62 -2.60 -2.44 6.10
N PRO A 63 -3.45 -3.47 6.13
CA PRO A 63 -3.46 -4.45 7.21
C PRO A 63 -2.18 -5.30 7.22
N VAL A 64 -1.80 -5.81 8.40
CA VAL A 64 -0.60 -6.66 8.58
C VAL A 64 -0.86 -8.08 8.06
N ASN A 65 -2.09 -8.57 8.25
CA ASN A 65 -2.55 -9.87 7.76
C ASN A 65 -3.68 -9.65 6.77
N ASP A 66 -3.85 -10.59 5.84
CA ASP A 66 -4.92 -10.54 4.84
C ASP A 66 -6.30 -10.52 5.51
N TYR A 67 -7.11 -9.52 5.16
CA TYR A 67 -8.49 -9.34 5.62
C TYR A 67 -8.70 -9.22 7.15
N GLU A 68 -7.64 -9.04 7.95
CA GLU A 68 -7.75 -8.85 9.39
C GLU A 68 -7.41 -7.41 9.81
N CYS A 69 -8.24 -6.80 10.65
CA CYS A 69 -7.93 -5.53 11.27
C CYS A 69 -6.89 -5.70 12.40
N LEU A 70 -6.10 -4.67 12.68
CA LEU A 70 -5.13 -4.66 13.79
C LEU A 70 -5.76 -4.98 15.16
N CYS A 71 -7.05 -4.69 15.35
CA CYS A 71 -7.77 -5.04 16.57
C CYS A 71 -8.24 -6.51 16.63
N GLY A 72 -7.99 -7.31 15.59
CA GLY A 72 -8.33 -8.74 15.54
C GLY A 72 -9.78 -9.04 15.12
N GLY A 73 -10.37 -8.20 14.27
CA GLY A 73 -11.71 -8.40 13.71
C GLY A 73 -11.74 -8.19 12.22
#